data_AF-A0A2S9FV73-F1
#
_entry.id   AF-A0A2S9FV73-F1
#
_cell.length_a   1.000
_cell.length_b   1.000
_cell.length_c   1.000
_cell.angle_alpha   90.00
_cell.angle_beta   90.00
_cell.angle_gamma   90.00
#
_symmetry.space_group_name_H-M   'P 1'
#
loop_
_entity.id
_entity.type
_entity.pdbx_description
1 polymer ?
#
loop_
_entity_poly.entity_id
_entity_poly.type
_entity_poly.pdbx_seq_one_letter_code
_entity_poly.pdbx_strand_id
1 'polypeptide(L)'
;AYVCFLVDVFSRMIVGWRVAGHMRTTMVLDAIEMARWSRGNTLGGLRCHSDAGSQFTSIRYGERLAEIGAVPSIGTVGDSYDNALA
;
A
#
# COMPACT_ATOMS: atom_id res chain seq x y z
N ALA A 1 -6.40 -15.15 9.70
CA ALA A 1 -6.83 -13.80 9.30
C ALA A 1 -5.60 -13.02 8.86
N TYR A 2 -5.73 -12.15 7.86
CA TYR A 2 -4.66 -11.33 7.32
C TYR A 2 -4.98 -9.86 7.55
N VAL A 3 -3.95 -9.04 7.74
CA VAL A 3 -4.08 -7.59 7.89
C VAL A 3 -3.10 -6.88 6.96
N CYS A 4 -3.55 -5.78 6.38
CA CYS A 4 -2.73 -4.83 5.63
C CYS A 4 -2.73 -3.50 6.38
N PHE A 5 -1.56 -2.89 6.53
CA PHE A 5 -1.38 -1.54 7.05
C PHE A 5 -0.66 -0.69 6.00
N LEU A 6 -1.11 0.56 5.84
CA LEU A 6 -0.35 1.60 5.17
C LEU A 6 0.11 2.60 6.22
N VAL A 7 1.42 2.77 6.32
CA VAL A 7 2.06 3.73 7.22
C VAL A 7 2.58 4.89 6.40
N ASP A 8 2.27 6.10 6.82
CA ASP A 8 2.94 7.29 6.30
C ASP A 8 4.30 7.45 7.01
N VAL A 9 5.39 7.31 6.26
CA VAL A 9 6.76 7.37 6.78
C VAL A 9 7.09 8.74 7.38
N PHE A 10 6.49 9.82 6.87
CA PHE A 10 6.75 11.17 7.39
C PHE A 10 6.16 11.37 8.78
N SER A 11 4.89 11.02 8.97
CA SER A 11 4.16 11.26 10.22
C SER A 11 4.10 10.06 11.17
N ARG A 12 4.52 8.87 10.71
CA ARG A 12 4.40 7.57 11.41
C ARG A 12 2.96 7.16 11.73
N MET A 13 1.97 7.80 11.12
CA MET A 13 0.57 7.42 11.33
C MET A 13 0.17 6.27 10.41
N ILE A 14 -0.64 5.35 10.95
CA ILE A 14 -1.38 4.39 10.12
C ILE A 14 -2.49 5.17 9.41
N VAL A 15 -2.41 5.26 8.10
CA VAL A 15 -3.33 6.05 7.27
C VAL A 15 -4.40 5.19 6.61
N GLY A 16 -4.15 3.90 6.49
CA GLY A 16 -5.09 2.94 5.94
C GLY A 16 -4.82 1.55 6.49
N TRP A 17 -5.87 0.76 6.68
CA TRP A 17 -5.74 -0.62 7.13
C TRP A 17 -6.93 -1.46 6.70
N ARG A 18 -6.73 -2.77 6.60
CA ARG A 18 -7.83 -3.71 6.33
C ARG A 18 -7.52 -5.08 6.90
N VAL A 19 -8.50 -5.70 7.55
CA VAL A 19 -8.46 -7.10 7.97
C VAL A 19 -9.37 -7.92 7.07
N ALA A 20 -8.88 -9.06 6.59
CA ALA A 20 -9.65 -9.99 5.76
C ALA A 20 -9.36 -11.45 6.12
N GLY A 21 -10.30 -12.35 5.79
CA GLY A 21 -10.09 -13.79 5.89
C GLY A 21 -9.16 -14.37 4.81
N HIS A 22 -8.64 -13.54 3.90
CA HIS A 22 -7.88 -13.97 2.72
C HIS A 22 -6.74 -12.99 2.38
N MET A 23 -5.73 -13.47 1.65
CA MET A 23 -4.60 -12.66 1.18
C MET A 23 -4.79 -12.29 -0.31
N ARG A 24 -5.73 -11.37 -0.60
CA ARG A 24 -6.08 -10.93 -1.98
C ARG A 24 -5.81 -9.44 -2.14
N THR A 25 -5.57 -9.02 -3.39
CA THR A 25 -5.37 -7.60 -3.77
C THR A 25 -6.48 -6.69 -3.27
N THR A 26 -7.73 -7.16 -3.23
CA THR A 26 -8.87 -6.35 -2.74
C THR A 26 -8.67 -5.82 -1.32
N MET A 27 -8.00 -6.58 -0.44
CA MET A 27 -7.66 -6.11 0.91
C MET A 27 -6.71 -4.92 0.88
N VAL A 28 -5.73 -4.93 -0.04
CA VAL A 28 -4.77 -3.83 -0.22
C VAL A 28 -5.46 -2.61 -0.83
N LEU A 29 -6.35 -2.81 -1.81
CA LEU A 29 -7.11 -1.72 -2.43
C LEU A 29 -8.02 -1.01 -1.41
N ASP A 30 -8.70 -1.76 -0.54
CA ASP A 30 -9.51 -1.18 0.54
C ASP A 30 -8.66 -0.29 1.46
N ALA A 31 -7.45 -0.73 1.81
CA ALA A 31 -6.55 0.02 2.66
C ALA A 31 -6.00 1.29 1.96
N ILE A 32 -5.76 1.23 0.64
CA ILE A 32 -5.39 2.40 -0.17
C ILE A 32 -6.51 3.44 -0.20
N GLU A 33 -7.77 3.02 -0.35
CA GLU A 33 -8.89 3.98 -0.31
C GLU A 33 -8.98 4.71 1.02
N MET A 34 -8.76 3.98 2.12
CA MET A 34 -8.72 4.59 3.45
C MET A 34 -7.56 5.60 3.56
N ALA A 35 -6.37 5.24 3.09
CA ALA A 35 -5.21 6.12 3.09
C ALA A 35 -5.43 7.38 2.25
N ARG A 36 -6.04 7.23 1.07
CA ARG A 36 -6.45 8.34 0.20
C ARG A 36 -7.42 9.27 0.94
N TRP A 37 -8.48 8.76 1.55
CA TRP A 37 -9.40 9.61 2.31
C TRP A 37 -8.73 10.31 3.50
N SER A 38 -7.77 9.65 4.15
CA SER A 38 -7.02 10.24 5.26
C SER A 38 -6.05 11.35 4.83
N ARG A 39 -5.59 11.37 3.58
CA ARG A 39 -4.49 12.26 3.12
C ARG A 39 -4.88 13.22 2.01
N GLY A 40 -5.99 12.98 1.31
CA GLY A 40 -6.47 13.78 0.19
C GLY A 40 -6.80 12.94 -1.04
N ASN A 41 -7.64 13.49 -1.93
CA ASN A 41 -8.14 12.75 -3.10
C ASN A 41 -7.05 12.34 -4.11
N THR A 42 -5.95 13.08 -4.17
CA THR A 42 -4.79 12.80 -5.02
C THR A 42 -3.52 12.84 -4.17
N LEU A 43 -2.62 11.91 -4.44
CA LEU A 43 -1.34 11.70 -3.77
C LEU A 43 -0.20 11.86 -4.79
N GLY A 44 -0.25 12.96 -5.56
CA GLY A 44 0.71 13.23 -6.63
C GLY A 44 2.15 13.16 -6.16
N GLY A 45 2.96 12.29 -6.76
CA GLY A 45 4.37 12.11 -6.41
C GLY A 45 4.63 11.28 -5.16
N LEU A 46 3.58 10.75 -4.51
CA LEU A 46 3.73 9.84 -3.39
C LEU A 46 4.26 8.48 -3.88
N ARG A 47 5.27 7.95 -3.20
CA ARG A 47 5.84 6.64 -3.48
C ARG A 47 5.28 5.62 -2.50
N CYS A 48 4.54 4.64 -3.01
CA CYS A 48 4.06 3.51 -2.23
C CYS A 48 5.10 2.41 -2.26
N HIS A 49 5.80 2.21 -1.14
CA HIS A 49 6.75 1.12 -1.00
C HIS A 49 6.02 -0.15 -0.51
N SER A 50 6.25 -1.28 -1.19
CA SER A 50 5.69 -2.59 -0.82
C SER A 50 6.68 -3.71 -1.14
N ASP A 51 6.55 -4.86 -0.49
CA ASP A 51 7.29 -6.06 -0.90
C ASP A 51 6.83 -6.59 -2.27
N ALA A 52 7.51 -7.64 -2.74
CA ALA A 52 7.23 -8.29 -4.02
C ALA A 52 6.05 -9.29 -3.96
N GLY A 53 5.16 -9.19 -2.97
CA GLY A 53 3.97 -10.02 -2.86
C GLY A 53 3.05 -9.89 -4.08
N SER A 54 2.32 -10.95 -4.41
CA SER A 54 1.43 -10.99 -5.60
C SER A 54 0.30 -9.96 -5.55
N GLN A 55 -0.05 -9.48 -4.36
CA GLN A 55 -1.05 -8.45 -4.12
C GLN A 55 -0.53 -7.08 -4.57
N PHE A 56 0.76 -6.80 -4.33
CA PHE A 56 1.44 -5.54 -4.61
C PHE A 56 2.09 -5.50 -6.00
N THR A 57 2.24 -6.65 -6.65
CA THR A 57 2.67 -6.75 -8.06
C THR A 57 1.50 -6.90 -9.04
N SER A 58 0.26 -6.92 -8.53
CA SER A 58 -0.92 -7.07 -9.38
C SER A 58 -1.20 -5.83 -10.25
N ILE A 59 -1.71 -6.06 -11.46
CA ILE A 59 -2.09 -4.98 -12.40
C ILE A 59 -3.07 -4.00 -11.73
N ARG A 60 -4.08 -4.52 -11.02
CA ARG A 60 -5.10 -3.71 -10.34
C ARG A 60 -4.52 -2.79 -9.27
N TYR A 61 -3.50 -3.23 -8.56
CA TYR A 61 -2.80 -2.37 -7.60
C TYR A 61 -2.08 -1.23 -8.31
N GLY A 62 -1.32 -1.53 -9.37
CA GLY A 62 -0.62 -0.52 -10.16
C GLY A 62 -1.55 0.51 -10.80
N GLU A 63 -2.66 0.05 -11.41
CA GLU A 63 -3.71 0.92 -11.96
C GLU A 63 -4.26 1.86 -10.89
N ARG A 64 -4.59 1.32 -9.70
CA ARG A 64 -5.19 2.13 -8.65
C ARG A 64 -4.24 3.18 -8.10
N LEU A 65 -2.96 2.87 -7.96
CA LEU A 65 -1.95 3.85 -7.56
C LEU A 65 -1.80 4.97 -8.60
N ALA A 66 -1.79 4.61 -9.89
CA ALA A 66 -1.74 5.59 -10.97
C ALA A 66 -2.96 6.53 -10.97
N GLU A 67 -4.17 6.00 -10.73
CA GLU A 67 -5.40 6.80 -10.64
C GLU A 67 -5.37 7.84 -9.51
N ILE A 68 -4.69 7.55 -8.40
CA ILE A 68 -4.53 8.50 -7.30
C ILE A 68 -3.26 9.34 -7.42
N GLY A 69 -2.46 9.18 -8.48
CA GLY A 69 -1.22 9.92 -8.71
C GLY A 69 0.01 9.42 -7.92
N ALA A 70 -0.10 8.26 -7.29
CA ALA A 70 0.98 7.60 -6.57
C ALA A 70 1.79 6.66 -7.49
N VAL A 71 3.03 6.37 -7.10
CA VAL A 71 3.95 5.53 -7.86
C VAL A 71 4.34 4.32 -7.01
N PRO A 72 4.19 3.08 -7.52
CA PRO A 72 4.67 1.90 -6.82
C PRO A 72 6.20 1.86 -6.76
N SER A 73 6.70 1.34 -5.66
CA SER A 73 8.11 1.02 -5.43
C SER A 73 8.19 -0.34 -4.76
N ILE A 74 9.07 -1.20 -5.24
CA ILE A 74 9.23 -2.55 -4.71
C ILE A 74 10.70 -2.80 -4.41
N GLY A 75 10.98 -3.36 -3.24
CA GLY A 75 12.28 -3.85 -2.81
C GLY A 75 12.78 -5.07 -3.58
N THR A 76 14.07 -5.37 -3.47
CA THR A 76 14.60 -6.65 -3.98
C THR A 76 13.97 -7.82 -3.23
N VAL A 77 13.66 -8.91 -3.93
CA VAL A 77 13.09 -10.11 -3.31
C VAL A 77 14.06 -10.65 -2.26
N GLY A 78 13.62 -10.73 -0.99
CA GLY A 78 14.42 -11.24 0.12
C GLY A 78 14.97 -10.16 1.06
N ASP A 79 14.81 -8.88 0.72
CA ASP A 79 15.18 -7.76 1.60
C ASP A 79 13.95 -7.33 2.44
N SER A 80 14.01 -7.55 3.76
CA SER A 80 12.93 -7.17 4.68
C SER A 80 12.96 -5.70 5.11
N TYR A 81 14.00 -4.95 4.72
CA TYR A 81 14.20 -3.54 5.10
C TYR A 81 13.02 -2.65 4.72
N ASP A 82 12.37 -2.98 3.62
CA ASP A 82 11.24 -2.26 3.06
C ASP A 82 9.91 -2.47 3.81
N ASN A 83 9.85 -3.53 4.62
CA ASN A 83 8.75 -3.84 5.53
C ASN A 83 9.09 -3.51 6.99
N ALA A 84 10.33 -3.09 7.29
CA ALA A 84 10.85 -2.95 8.65
C ALA A 84 10.38 -1.68 9.39
N LEU A 85 9.47 -0.89 8.80
CA LEU A 85 8.86 0.27 9.45
C LEU A 85 7.66 -0.09 10.36
N ALA A 86 7.51 -1.39 10.67
CA ALA A 86 6.50 -1.93 11.58
C ALA A 86 6.99 -1.99 13.04
#